data_AF-A0A7V8R3R2-F1
#
_entry.id   AF-A0A7V8R3R2-F1
#
_cell.length_a   1.000
_cell.length_b   1.000
_cell.length_c   1.000
_cell.angle_alpha   90.00
_cell.angle_beta   90.00
_cell.angle_gamma   90.00
#
_symmetry.space_group_name_H-M   'P 1'
#
loop_
_entity.id
_entity.type
_entity.pdbx_description
1 polymer ?
#
loop_
_entity_poly.entity_id
_entity_poly.type
_entity_poly.pdbx_seq_one_letter_code
_entity_poly.pdbx_strand_id
1 'polypeptide(L)'
;MRAEYLSYTTDPQLHQLLEVVRRTAPSGALIIEAGCARGGSAILMCSAKSPQRAMRVYDLFEMLPPPSEHDGDDMKARYAEIKGGEAVGLGGEQYYLYDDDLMATVTNNFARFGYPVES
;
A
#
# COMPACT_ATOMS: atom_id res chain seq x y z
N MET A 1 0.83 -13.19 2.49
CA MET A 1 1.03 -11.90 1.81
C MET A 1 1.25 -12.04 0.29
N ARG A 2 2.30 -12.72 -0.20
CA ARG A 2 2.54 -12.87 -1.65
C ARG A 2 1.50 -13.71 -2.37
N ALA A 3 1.18 -14.87 -1.81
CA ALA A 3 0.10 -15.73 -2.31
C ALA A 3 -1.29 -15.05 -2.26
N GLU A 4 -1.40 -13.92 -1.57
CA GLU A 4 -2.65 -13.17 -1.37
C GLU A 4 -2.63 -11.82 -2.10
N TYR A 5 -1.62 -11.55 -2.93
CA TYR A 5 -1.57 -10.37 -3.81
C TYR A 5 -1.74 -9.01 -3.11
N LEU A 6 -1.29 -8.90 -1.85
CA LEU A 6 -1.54 -7.71 -1.01
C LEU A 6 -0.58 -6.54 -1.23
N SER A 7 0.53 -6.75 -1.94
CA SER A 7 1.54 -5.70 -2.17
C SER A 7 2.05 -5.74 -3.60
N TYR A 8 1.97 -4.58 -4.25
CA TYR A 8 2.54 -4.31 -5.57
C TYR A 8 4.05 -3.97 -5.50
N THR A 9 4.57 -3.79 -4.29
CA THR A 9 6.01 -3.61 -4.04
C THR A 9 6.74 -4.93 -4.28
N THR A 10 7.87 -4.90 -4.99
CA THR A 10 8.64 -6.11 -5.32
C THR A 10 9.36 -6.70 -4.10
N ASP A 11 9.81 -7.96 -4.18
CA ASP A 11 10.53 -8.61 -3.06
C ASP A 11 11.79 -7.85 -2.64
N PRO A 12 12.68 -7.40 -3.55
CA PRO A 12 13.86 -6.63 -3.17
C PRO A 12 13.50 -5.34 -2.43
N GLN A 13 12.45 -4.64 -2.87
CA GLN A 13 11.98 -3.42 -2.22
C GLN A 13 11.38 -3.69 -0.84
N LEU A 14 10.60 -4.76 -0.68
CA LEU A 14 10.08 -5.17 0.63
C LEU A 14 11.21 -5.53 1.61
N HIS A 15 12.24 -6.23 1.15
CA HIS A 15 13.43 -6.50 1.96
C HIS A 15 14.15 -5.22 2.38
N GLN A 16 14.29 -4.25 1.48
CA GLN A 16 14.86 -2.94 1.80
C GLN A 16 14.02 -2.19 2.84
N LEU A 17 12.68 -2.18 2.71
CA LEU A 17 11.80 -1.57 3.71
C LEU A 17 12.01 -2.19 5.09
N LEU A 18 12.04 -3.53 5.18
CA LEU A 18 12.31 -4.25 6.42
C LEU A 18 13.66 -3.87 7.04
N GLU A 19 14.72 -3.79 6.23
CA GLU A 19 16.04 -3.39 6.69
C GLU A 19 16.04 -1.96 7.23
N VAL A 20 15.43 -1.02 6.51
CA VAL A 20 15.36 0.39 6.92
C VAL A 20 14.56 0.55 8.22
N VAL A 21 13.42 -0.14 8.35
CA VAL A 21 12.62 -0.12 9.58
C VAL A 21 13.43 -0.61 10.78
N ARG A 22 14.16 -1.72 10.62
CA ARG A 22 15.01 -2.28 11.69
C ARG A 22 16.20 -1.39 12.02
N ARG A 23 16.92 -0.92 11.01
CA ARG A 23 18.10 -0.04 11.17
C ARG A 23 17.75 1.27 11.87
N THR A 24 16.54 1.79 11.61
CA THR A 24 16.05 3.03 12.22
C THR A 24 15.30 2.81 13.54
N ALA A 25 15.21 1.58 14.06
CA ALA A 25 14.50 1.31 15.30
C ALA A 25 14.97 2.16 16.51
N PRO A 26 16.29 2.44 16.71
CA PRO A 26 16.75 3.26 17.84
C PRO A 26 16.26 4.71 17.82
N SER A 27 15.88 5.26 16.66
CA SER A 27 15.41 6.65 16.60
C SER A 27 14.00 6.82 17.16
N GLY A 28 13.21 5.74 17.22
CA GLY A 28 11.79 5.80 17.54
C GLY A 28 10.97 6.66 16.57
N ALA A 29 11.56 7.10 15.45
CA ALA A 29 10.93 8.05 14.55
C ALA A 29 9.66 7.47 13.91
N LEU A 30 8.66 8.33 13.70
CA LEU A 30 7.42 8.01 13.01
C LEU A 30 7.70 7.42 11.61
N ILE A 31 7.00 6.34 11.28
CA ILE A 31 6.94 5.79 9.92
C ILE A 31 5.69 6.33 9.23
N ILE A 32 5.82 6.81 8.00
CA ILE A 32 4.70 7.25 7.15
C ILE A 32 4.75 6.46 5.85
N GLU A 33 3.65 5.81 5.50
CA GLU A 33 3.40 5.29 4.14
C GLU A 33 2.29 6.12 3.50
N ALA A 34 2.52 6.61 2.28
CA ALA A 34 1.56 7.36 1.48
C ALA A 34 1.33 6.61 0.16
N GLY A 35 0.18 5.96 0.04
CA GLY A 35 -0.14 4.95 -0.94
C GLY A 35 0.17 3.55 -0.40
N CYS A 36 -0.86 2.84 0.06
CA CYS A 36 -0.74 1.48 0.61
C CYS A 36 -1.44 0.42 -0.24
N ALA A 37 -2.28 0.80 -1.20
CA ALA A 37 -3.06 -0.12 -2.03
C ALA A 37 -3.86 -1.12 -1.16
N ARG A 38 -3.52 -2.42 -1.21
CA ARG A 38 -4.15 -3.46 -0.37
C ARG A 38 -3.51 -3.61 1.03
N GLY A 39 -2.50 -2.80 1.36
CA GLY A 39 -1.88 -2.70 2.69
C GLY A 39 -0.67 -3.61 2.94
N GLY A 40 -0.23 -4.42 1.96
CA GLY A 40 0.78 -5.45 2.22
C GLY A 40 2.15 -4.92 2.67
N SER A 41 2.67 -3.85 2.07
CA SER A 41 3.94 -3.24 2.50
C SER A 41 3.85 -2.67 3.92
N ALA A 42 2.77 -1.96 4.25
CA ALA A 42 2.54 -1.49 5.62
C ALA A 42 2.46 -2.63 6.64
N ILE A 43 1.68 -3.67 6.36
CA ILE A 43 1.56 -4.84 7.25
C ILE A 43 2.95 -5.47 7.48
N LEU A 44 3.78 -5.53 6.44
CA LEU A 44 5.13 -6.04 6.56
C LEU A 44 6.00 -5.12 7.45
N MET A 45 5.91 -3.81 7.28
CA MET A 45 6.60 -2.85 8.15
C MET A 45 6.12 -2.92 9.60
N CYS A 46 4.82 -3.14 9.84
CA CYS A 46 4.24 -3.40 11.16
C CYS A 46 4.90 -4.60 11.85
N SER A 47 5.19 -5.66 11.10
CA SER A 47 5.87 -6.85 11.63
C SER A 47 7.33 -6.64 12.03
N ALA A 48 7.96 -5.57 11.53
CA ALA A 48 9.38 -5.28 11.74
C ALA A 48 9.65 -4.13 12.72
N LYS A 49 8.67 -3.24 12.93
CA LYS A 49 8.77 -2.18 13.93
C LYS A 49 8.41 -2.70 15.32
N SER A 50 8.89 -2.03 16.36
CA SER A 50 8.34 -2.21 17.71
C SER A 50 6.85 -1.81 17.73
N PRO A 51 6.00 -2.48 18.52
CA PRO A 51 4.59 -2.08 18.70
C PRO A 51 4.44 -0.61 19.16
N GLN A 52 5.38 -0.11 19.97
CA GLN A 52 5.39 1.26 20.49
C GLN A 52 5.82 2.31 19.46
N ARG A 53 6.47 1.91 18.37
CA ARG A 53 6.86 2.84 17.30
C ARG A 53 5.64 3.19 16.46
N ALA A 54 5.26 4.46 16.44
CA ALA A 54 4.12 4.91 15.67
C ALA A 54 4.34 4.72 14.16
N MET A 55 3.27 4.35 13.47
CA MET A 55 3.21 4.29 12.01
C MET A 55 1.87 4.85 11.55
N ARG A 56 1.88 5.67 10.49
CA ARG A 56 0.68 6.21 9.87
C ARG A 56 0.66 5.82 8.41
N VAL A 57 -0.48 5.34 7.95
CA VAL A 57 -0.68 4.84 6.59
C VAL A 57 -1.79 5.68 5.98
N TYR A 58 -1.48 6.28 4.84
CA TYR A 58 -2.39 7.15 4.12
C TYR A 58 -2.62 6.57 2.73
N ASP A 59 -3.85 6.63 2.27
CA ASP A 59 -4.24 6.35 0.89
C ASP A 59 -5.47 7.20 0.58
N LEU A 60 -5.78 7.36 -0.70
CA LEU A 60 -7.02 8.01 -1.10
C LEU A 60 -8.22 7.10 -0.83
N PHE A 61 -8.04 5.78 -0.94
CA PHE A 61 -9.13 4.80 -0.88
C PHE A 61 -10.27 5.08 -1.87
N GLU A 62 -9.99 5.91 -2.88
CA GLU A 62 -10.86 6.31 -3.96
C GLU A 62 -10.04 6.41 -5.25
N MET A 63 -10.70 6.81 -6.34
CA MET A 63 -10.02 6.93 -7.61
C MET A 63 -8.87 7.96 -7.55
N LEU A 64 -7.73 7.64 -8.17
CA LEU A 64 -6.64 8.61 -8.35
C LEU A 64 -7.16 9.89 -9.02
N PRO A 65 -6.68 11.08 -8.63
CA PRO A 65 -7.04 12.30 -9.33
C PRO A 65 -6.55 12.25 -10.78
N PRO A 66 -7.24 12.93 -11.72
CA PRO A 66 -6.74 13.07 -13.08
C PRO A 66 -5.35 13.72 -13.07
N PRO A 67 -4.42 13.24 -13.91
CA PRO A 67 -3.13 13.87 -14.07
C PRO A 67 -3.28 15.27 -14.68
N SER A 68 -2.34 16.14 -14.35
CA SER A 68 -2.21 17.50 -14.85
C SER A 68 -1.41 17.56 -16.15
N GLU A 69 -1.29 18.76 -16.72
CA GLU A 69 -0.43 19.02 -17.88
C GLU A 69 1.06 18.76 -17.58
N HIS A 70 1.46 18.91 -16.31
CA HIS A 70 2.83 18.72 -15.84
C HIS A 70 3.23 17.25 -15.64
N ASP A 71 2.26 16.34 -15.66
CA ASP A 71 2.52 14.91 -15.52
C ASP A 71 2.99 14.28 -16.85
N GLY A 72 3.82 13.25 -16.73
CA GLY A 72 4.36 12.51 -17.87
C GLY A 72 3.30 11.73 -18.65
N ASP A 73 3.60 11.40 -19.90
CA ASP A 73 2.71 10.64 -20.77
C ASP A 73 2.45 9.22 -20.24
N ASP A 74 3.40 8.64 -19.51
CA ASP A 74 3.27 7.37 -18.80
C ASP A 74 2.19 7.43 -17.72
N MET A 75 2.17 8.51 -16.92
CA MET A 75 1.15 8.75 -15.90
C MET A 75 -0.23 8.96 -16.53
N LYS A 76 -0.30 9.73 -17.62
CA LYS A 76 -1.55 9.98 -18.38
C LYS A 76 -2.11 8.69 -18.97
N ALA A 77 -1.27 7.87 -19.59
CA ALA A 77 -1.67 6.58 -20.14
C ALA A 77 -2.14 5.62 -19.03
N ARG A 78 -1.41 5.56 -17.92
CA ARG A 78 -1.77 4.70 -16.79
C ARG A 78 -3.09 5.11 -16.14
N TYR A 79 -3.33 6.41 -15.99
CA TYR A 79 -4.60 6.91 -15.50
C TYR A 79 -5.75 6.56 -16.45
N ALA A 80 -5.56 6.68 -17.77
CA ALA A 80 -6.58 6.32 -18.75
C ALA A 80 -6.95 4.81 -18.68
N GLU A 81 -5.96 3.93 -18.60
CA GLU A 81 -6.15 2.48 -18.42
C GLU A 81 -6.96 2.18 -17.13
N ILE A 82 -6.55 2.78 -16.01
CA ILE A 82 -7.22 2.56 -14.73
C ILE A 82 -8.65 3.11 -14.77
N LYS A 83 -8.87 4.34 -15.27
CA LYS A 83 -10.20 4.95 -15.37
C LYS A 83 -11.12 4.19 -16.32
N GLY A 84 -10.57 3.58 -17.37
CA GLY A 84 -11.30 2.77 -18.33
C GLY A 84 -11.79 1.42 -17.80
N GLY A 85 -11.35 0.99 -16.60
CA GLY A 85 -11.66 -0.34 -16.08
C GLY A 85 -10.75 -1.44 -16.63
N GLU A 86 -9.65 -1.08 -17.29
CA GLU A 86 -8.79 -2.02 -18.02
C GLU A 86 -7.59 -2.51 -17.20
N ALA A 87 -7.33 -1.90 -16.04
CA ALA A 87 -6.20 -2.28 -15.21
C ALA A 87 -6.41 -3.66 -14.58
N VAL A 88 -5.36 -4.48 -14.60
CA VAL A 88 -5.37 -5.82 -14.02
C VAL A 88 -4.56 -5.83 -12.72
N GLY A 89 -5.08 -6.54 -11.72
CA GLY A 89 -4.42 -6.77 -10.45
C GLY A 89 -3.30 -7.80 -10.54
N LEU A 90 -2.58 -7.98 -9.43
CA LEU A 90 -1.55 -9.01 -9.34
C LEU A 90 -2.19 -10.40 -9.48
N GLY A 91 -1.50 -11.32 -10.13
CA GLY A 91 -2.02 -12.69 -10.34
C GLY A 91 -3.19 -12.79 -11.31
N GLY A 92 -3.56 -11.71 -12.01
CA GLY A 92 -4.76 -11.67 -12.86
C GLY A 92 -6.04 -11.31 -12.10
N GLU A 93 -5.93 -11.00 -10.81
CA GLU A 93 -7.05 -10.58 -9.96
C GLU A 93 -7.58 -9.20 -10.37
N GLN A 94 -8.72 -8.81 -9.80
CA GLN A 94 -9.23 -7.45 -9.92
C GLN A 94 -8.24 -6.42 -9.36
N TYR A 95 -8.01 -5.36 -10.14
CA TYR A 95 -7.17 -4.25 -9.70
C TYR A 95 -7.79 -3.57 -8.48
N TYR A 96 -6.94 -3.23 -7.50
CA TYR A 96 -7.42 -2.88 -6.16
C TYR A 96 -8.29 -1.60 -6.10
N LEU A 97 -8.10 -0.65 -7.03
CA LEU A 97 -8.93 0.57 -7.09
C LEU A 97 -10.34 0.31 -7.63
N TYR A 98 -10.63 -0.92 -8.09
CA TYR A 98 -11.98 -1.32 -8.46
C TYR A 98 -12.72 -1.99 -7.31
N ASP A 99 -12.10 -2.11 -6.13
CA ASP A 99 -12.78 -2.58 -4.91
C ASP A 99 -13.79 -1.53 -4.44
N ASP A 100 -15.05 -1.92 -4.25
CA ASP A 100 -16.15 -1.04 -3.84
C ASP A 100 -15.93 -0.44 -2.44
N ASP A 101 -15.17 -1.11 -1.58
CA ASP A 101 -14.82 -0.64 -0.24
C ASP A 101 -13.37 -1.02 0.12
N LEU A 102 -12.44 -0.35 -0.57
CA LEU A 102 -11.01 -0.57 -0.37
C LEU A 102 -10.57 -0.30 1.08
N MET A 103 -11.21 0.67 1.77
CA MET A 103 -10.92 0.97 3.18
C MET A 103 -11.26 -0.22 4.08
N ALA A 104 -12.44 -0.83 3.92
CA ALA A 104 -12.80 -2.04 4.65
C ALA A 104 -11.85 -3.20 4.31
N THR A 105 -11.51 -3.39 3.03
CA THR A 105 -10.55 -4.43 2.62
C THR A 105 -9.20 -4.26 3.30
N VAL A 106 -8.64 -3.05 3.29
CA VAL A 106 -7.34 -2.77 3.92
C VAL A 106 -7.41 -2.96 5.43
N THR A 107 -8.37 -2.37 6.12
CA THR A 107 -8.52 -2.52 7.58
C THR A 107 -8.71 -3.97 8.00
N ASN A 108 -9.49 -4.76 7.23
CA ASN A 108 -9.64 -6.20 7.45
C ASN A 108 -8.34 -6.98 7.25
N ASN A 109 -7.55 -6.64 6.22
CA ASN A 109 -6.23 -7.26 6.04
C ASN A 109 -5.33 -6.96 7.24
N PHE A 110 -5.23 -5.71 7.67
CA PHE A 110 -4.46 -5.32 8.85
C PHE A 110 -4.87 -6.11 10.11
N ALA A 111 -6.17 -6.19 10.40
CA ALA A 111 -6.70 -6.97 11.51
C ALA A 111 -6.36 -8.46 11.39
N ARG A 112 -6.52 -9.05 10.20
CA ARG A 112 -6.22 -10.47 9.93
C ARG A 112 -4.75 -10.82 10.21
N PHE A 113 -3.82 -9.89 9.98
CA PHE A 113 -2.40 -10.09 10.26
C PHE A 113 -1.98 -9.66 11.68
N GLY A 114 -2.93 -9.31 12.56
CA GLY A 114 -2.66 -8.98 13.96
C GLY A 114 -2.22 -7.53 14.19
N TYR A 115 -2.48 -6.64 13.24
CA TYR A 115 -2.16 -5.21 13.33
C TYR A 115 -3.43 -4.36 13.11
N PRO A 116 -4.47 -4.48 13.95
CA PRO A 116 -5.70 -3.72 13.78
C PRO A 116 -5.41 -2.21 13.73
N VAL A 117 -6.08 -1.51 12.82
CA VAL A 117 -5.92 -0.07 12.63
C VAL A 117 -6.67 0.67 13.72
N GLU A 118 -6.05 1.70 14.30
CA GLU A 118 -6.69 2.65 15.20
C GLU A 118 -7.21 3.84 14.37
N SER A 119 -8.50 4.15 14.50
CA SER A 119 -9.19 5.25 13.81
C SER A 119 -9.17 6.54 14.61
#